data_AF-A0A4P8L5N9-F1
#
_entry.id   AF-A0A4P8L5N9-F1
#
_cell.length_a   1.000
_cell.length_b   1.000
_cell.length_c   1.000
_cell.angle_alpha   90.00
_cell.angle_beta   90.00
_cell.angle_gamma   90.00
#
_symmetry.space_group_name_H-M   'P 1'
#
loop_
_entity.id
_entity.type
_entity.pdbx_description
1 polymer ?
#
loop_
_entity_poly.entity_id
_entity_poly.type
_entity_poly.pdbx_seq_one_letter_code
_entity_poly.pdbx_strand_id
1 'polypeptide(L)'
;MDNEDRSLSTLVKEIRQQLALSQEDLARRLNVSYATVNRWENGQSLPSKLAKAQLSAFCKKMIKQGKLALPDDLIDSAGLSQD
;
A
#
# COMPACT_ATOMS: atom_id res chain seq x y z
N MET A 1 5.59 8.13 19.56
CA MET A 1 4.25 8.45 18.98
C MET A 1 4.25 7.76 17.63
N ASP A 2 3.97 6.45 17.63
CA ASP A 2 4.47 5.52 16.59
C ASP A 2 3.34 4.67 15.99
N ASN A 3 2.16 5.27 15.78
CA ASN A 3 0.96 4.54 15.38
C ASN A 3 0.68 4.54 13.87
N GLU A 4 1.22 5.52 13.12
CA GLU A 4 0.98 5.64 11.66
C GLU A 4 1.85 4.66 10.84
N ASP A 5 3.14 4.50 11.20
CA ASP A 5 4.08 3.65 10.44
C ASP A 5 3.72 2.16 10.48
N ARG A 6 3.22 1.69 11.64
CA ARG A 6 2.78 0.31 11.82
C ARG A 6 1.50 0.01 11.04
N SER A 7 0.62 1.00 10.88
CA SER A 7 -0.61 0.84 10.09
C SER A 7 -0.28 0.66 8.60
N LEU A 8 0.59 1.52 8.06
CA LEU A 8 0.90 1.50 6.64
C LEU A 8 1.76 0.30 6.22
N SER A 9 2.78 -0.04 7.01
CA SER A 9 3.61 -1.22 6.75
C SER A 9 2.77 -2.50 6.66
N THR A 10 1.85 -2.67 7.61
CA THR A 10 0.90 -3.79 7.64
C THR A 10 -0.03 -3.76 6.44
N LEU A 11 -0.58 -2.59 6.09
CA LEU A 11 -1.48 -2.43 4.94
C LEU A 11 -0.81 -2.80 3.61
N VAL A 12 0.41 -2.32 3.34
CA VAL A 12 1.13 -2.62 2.09
C VAL A 12 1.35 -4.14 1.96
N LYS A 13 1.69 -4.79 3.07
CA LYS A 13 1.88 -6.24 3.12
C LYS A 13 0.57 -7.00 2.91
N GLU A 14 -0.53 -6.55 3.52
CA GLU A 14 -1.87 -7.12 3.37
C GLU A 14 -2.34 -7.06 1.92
N ILE A 15 -2.25 -5.89 1.28
CA ILE A 15 -2.58 -5.69 -0.15
C ILE A 15 -1.82 -6.68 -1.01
N ARG A 16 -0.50 -6.79 -0.76
CA ARG A 16 0.37 -7.69 -1.51
C ARG A 16 -0.04 -9.15 -1.35
N GLN A 17 -0.34 -9.58 -0.13
CA GLN A 17 -0.72 -10.96 0.19
C GLN A 17 -2.07 -11.34 -0.41
N GLN A 18 -3.09 -10.49 -0.29
CA GLN A 18 -4.41 -10.75 -0.91
C GLN A 18 -4.33 -10.89 -2.44
N LEU A 19 -3.46 -10.10 -3.07
CA LEU A 19 -3.24 -10.14 -4.51
C LEU A 19 -2.23 -11.22 -4.95
N ALA A 20 -1.70 -12.02 -4.03
CA ALA A 20 -0.67 -13.03 -4.27
C ALA A 20 0.58 -12.49 -4.99
N LEU A 21 1.02 -11.29 -4.62
CA LEU A 21 2.15 -10.60 -5.24
C LEU A 21 3.44 -10.77 -4.42
N SER A 22 4.60 -10.76 -5.09
CA SER A 22 5.89 -10.51 -4.42
C SER A 22 6.11 -9.00 -4.21
N GLN A 23 7.09 -8.61 -3.38
CA GLN A 23 7.40 -7.19 -3.18
C GLN A 23 7.87 -6.52 -4.48
N GLU A 24 8.69 -7.21 -5.27
CA GLU A 24 9.15 -6.74 -6.59
C GLU A 24 7.98 -6.60 -7.56
N ASP A 25 7.07 -7.56 -7.46
CA ASP A 25 5.84 -7.59 -8.20
C ASP A 25 5.00 -6.35 -7.88
N LEU A 26 4.68 -6.08 -6.61
CA LEU A 26 3.96 -4.86 -6.23
C LEU A 26 4.71 -3.59 -6.67
N ALA A 27 6.04 -3.56 -6.52
CA ALA A 27 6.87 -2.44 -6.94
C ALA A 27 6.71 -2.12 -8.43
N ARG A 28 6.69 -3.15 -9.29
CA ARG A 28 6.42 -3.00 -10.73
C ARG A 28 5.05 -2.38 -11.01
N ARG A 29 4.00 -2.75 -10.26
CA ARG A 29 2.64 -2.21 -10.48
C ARG A 29 2.52 -0.76 -10.02
N LEU A 30 3.29 -0.38 -9.01
CA LEU A 30 3.34 0.99 -8.48
C LEU A 30 4.39 1.86 -9.16
N ASN A 31 5.17 1.32 -10.09
CA ASN A 31 6.30 2.00 -10.74
C ASN A 31 7.32 2.58 -9.73
N VAL A 32 7.70 1.76 -8.74
CA VAL A 32 8.74 2.06 -7.76
C VAL A 32 9.77 0.94 -7.71
N SER A 33 10.87 1.13 -6.99
CA SER A 33 11.86 0.08 -6.80
C SER A 33 11.40 -0.97 -5.76
N TYR A 34 11.91 -2.20 -5.87
CA TYR A 34 11.78 -3.22 -4.83
C TYR A 34 12.18 -2.68 -3.45
N ALA A 35 13.31 -1.97 -3.38
CA ALA A 35 13.83 -1.40 -2.13
C ALA A 35 12.86 -0.40 -1.49
N THR A 36 12.06 0.30 -2.30
CA THR A 36 11.01 1.19 -1.84
C THR A 36 9.90 0.42 -1.12
N VAL A 37 9.36 -0.63 -1.76
CA VAL A 37 8.32 -1.48 -1.14
C VAL A 37 8.85 -2.20 0.11
N ASN A 38 10.08 -2.72 0.06
CA ASN A 38 10.72 -3.35 1.21
C ASN A 38 10.83 -2.39 2.40
N ARG A 39 11.21 -1.12 2.17
CA ARG A 39 11.27 -0.13 3.25
C ARG A 39 9.88 0.19 3.82
N TRP A 40 8.84 0.27 2.99
CA TRP A 40 7.47 0.49 3.46
C TRP A 40 6.97 -0.66 4.33
N GLU A 41 7.11 -1.91 3.88
CA GLU A 41 6.67 -3.09 4.64
C GLU A 41 7.41 -3.28 5.97
N ASN A 42 8.63 -2.74 6.09
CA ASN A 42 9.42 -2.78 7.32
C ASN A 42 9.34 -1.49 8.15
N GLY A 43 8.48 -0.52 7.79
CA GLY A 43 8.33 0.74 8.51
C GLY A 43 9.58 1.64 8.48
N GLN A 44 10.49 1.44 7.54
CA GLN A 44 11.74 2.20 7.42
C GLN A 44 11.56 3.54 6.70
N SER A 45 10.47 3.71 5.97
CA SER A 45 10.10 4.97 5.32
C SER A 45 8.62 5.01 4.99
N LEU A 46 8.06 6.20 4.89
CA LEU A 46 6.72 6.42 4.37
C LEU A 46 6.72 6.66 2.84
N PRO A 47 5.67 6.28 2.10
CA PRO A 47 5.50 6.64 0.71
C PRO A 47 5.40 8.15 0.53
N SER A 48 6.02 8.66 -0.53
CA SER A 48 5.84 10.03 -0.98
C SER A 48 4.39 10.29 -1.41
N LYS A 49 4.00 11.56 -1.58
CA LYS A 49 2.67 11.93 -2.09
C LYS A 49 2.33 11.23 -3.40
N LEU A 50 3.29 11.14 -4.33
CA LEU A 50 3.12 10.44 -5.60
C LEU A 50 2.90 8.94 -5.39
N ALA A 51 3.70 8.31 -4.52
CA ALA A 51 3.57 6.90 -4.22
C ALA A 51 2.25 6.56 -3.52
N LYS A 52 1.77 7.41 -2.60
CA LYS A 52 0.44 7.29 -1.99
C LYS A 52 -0.67 7.35 -3.05
N ALA A 53 -0.58 8.27 -4.01
CA ALA A 53 -1.55 8.38 -5.10
C ALA A 53 -1.54 7.13 -6.00
N GLN A 54 -0.35 6.60 -6.35
CA GLN A 54 -0.21 5.36 -7.12
C GLN A 54 -0.79 4.15 -6.37
N LEU A 55 -0.50 4.04 -5.08
CA LEU A 55 -1.03 2.97 -4.23
C LEU A 55 -2.55 3.05 -4.10
N SER A 56 -3.10 4.24 -3.83
CA SER A 56 -4.55 4.47 -3.75
C SER A 56 -5.26 4.12 -5.07
N ALA A 57 -4.73 4.60 -6.20
CA ALA A 57 -5.27 4.28 -7.52
C ALA A 57 -5.22 2.77 -7.83
N PHE A 58 -4.11 2.11 -7.46
CA PHE A 58 -3.95 0.67 -7.60
C PHE A 58 -4.98 -0.10 -6.77
N CYS A 59 -5.15 0.26 -5.49
CA CYS A 59 -6.15 -0.35 -4.60
C CYS A 59 -7.57 -0.17 -5.15
N LYS A 60 -7.97 1.06 -5.51
CA LYS A 60 -9.29 1.35 -6.11
C LYS A 60 -9.55 0.48 -7.35
N LYS A 61 -8.54 0.30 -8.21
CA LYS A 61 -8.62 -0.57 -9.39
C LYS A 61 -8.83 -2.04 -9.01
N MET A 62 -8.11 -2.55 -8.01
CA MET A 62 -8.22 -3.96 -7.59
C MET A 62 -9.54 -4.25 -6.87
N ILE A 63 -10.05 -3.30 -6.08
CA ILE A 63 -11.38 -3.37 -5.45
C ILE A 63 -12.48 -3.42 -6.51
N LYS A 64 -12.41 -2.53 -7.52
CA LYS A 64 -13.36 -2.55 -8.65
C LYS A 64 -13.33 -3.87 -9.44
N GLN A 65 -12.22 -4.59 -9.40
CA GLN A 65 -12.07 -5.91 -10.02
C GLN A 65 -12.48 -7.08 -9.09
N GLY A 66 -12.86 -6.80 -7.85
CA GLY A 66 -13.18 -7.83 -6.85
C GLY A 66 -11.96 -8.65 -6.38
N LYS A 67 -10.74 -8.17 -6.62
CA LYS A 67 -9.50 -8.88 -6.29
C LYS A 67 -8.90 -8.47 -4.95
N LEU A 68 -9.34 -7.34 -4.42
CA LEU A 68 -8.85 -6.78 -3.17
C LEU A 68 -10.06 -6.39 -2.33
N ALA A 69 -10.06 -6.81 -1.07
CA ALA A 69 -11.04 -6.41 -0.07
C ALA A 69 -10.29 -5.73 1.06
N LEU A 70 -10.33 -4.40 1.07
CA LEU A 70 -9.77 -3.61 2.16
C LEU A 70 -10.89 -3.21 3.12
N PRO A 71 -10.70 -3.35 4.44
CA PRO A 71 -11.62 -2.77 5.39
C PRO A 71 -11.42 -1.23 5.39
N ASP A 72 -12.54 -0.49 5.40
CA ASP A 72 -12.56 0.96 5.17
C ASP A 72 -11.71 1.74 6.21
N ASP A 73 -11.63 1.22 7.43
CA ASP A 73 -10.83 1.77 8.54
C ASP A 73 -9.31 1.77 8.27
N LEU A 74 -8.80 0.83 7.45
CA LEU A 74 -7.39 0.77 7.08
C LEU A 74 -7.02 1.77 5.95
N ILE A 75 -7.97 2.13 5.09
CA ILE A 75 -7.71 3.07 3.98
C ILE A 75 -7.56 4.50 4.53
N ASP A 76 -8.43 4.87 5.46
CA ASP A 76 -8.43 6.20 6.09
C ASP A 76 -7.22 6.38 7.01
N SER A 77 -6.90 5.38 7.83
CA SER A 77 -5.75 5.44 8.75
C SER A 77 -4.38 5.44 8.07
N ALA A 78 -4.29 4.94 6.82
CA ALA A 78 -3.06 4.98 6.02
C ALA A 78 -2.89 6.30 5.24
N GLY A 79 -3.85 7.23 5.33
CA GLY A 79 -3.84 8.47 4.57
C GLY A 79 -3.86 8.24 3.06
N LEU A 80 -4.45 7.11 2.61
CA LEU A 80 -4.70 6.80 1.20
C LEU A 80 -6.07 7.30 0.72
N SER A 81 -6.91 7.70 1.67
CA SER A 81 -8.12 8.52 1.50
C SER A 81 -7.70 9.99 1.54
N GLN A 82 -7.61 10.61 0.37
CA GLN A 82 -7.47 12.06 0.22
C GLN A 82 -8.42 12.46 -0.92
N ASP A 83 -9.64 12.81 -0.54
CA ASP A 83 -10.35 13.94 -1.12
C ASP A 83 -10.28 15.10 -0.11
#